data_AF-A0A9D1H4W9-F1
#
_entry.id   AF-A0A9D1H4W9-F1
#
_cell.length_a   1.000
_cell.length_b   1.000
_cell.length_c   1.000
_cell.angle_alpha   90.00
_cell.angle_beta   90.00
_cell.angle_gamma   90.00
#
_symmetry.space_group_name_H-M   'P 1'
#
loop_
_entity.id
_entity.type
_entity.pdbx_description
1 polymer ?
#
loop_
_entity_poly.entity_id
_entity_poly.type
_entity_poly.pdbx_seq_one_letter_code
_entity_poly.pdbx_strand_id
1 'polypeptide(L)' 'EDADDEELIAVLAAAAAACMNTSTYNLRIKSYRRVDNHVPAWNRAGVNQTIENRTF' A
#
# COMPACT_ATOMS: atom_id res chain seq x y z
N GLU A 1 -0.93 -14.26 11.08
CA GLU A 1 -1.44 -13.08 11.79
C GLU A 1 -1.84 -12.07 10.74
N ASP A 2 -3.13 -12.05 10.42
CA ASP A 2 -3.73 -11.02 9.59
C ASP A 2 -3.63 -9.71 10.36
N ALA A 3 -2.79 -8.78 9.89
CA ALA A 3 -2.66 -7.46 10.50
C ALA A 3 -4.07 -6.85 10.68
N ASP A 4 -4.35 -6.38 11.90
CA ASP A 4 -5.65 -5.83 12.25
C ASP A 4 -6.01 -4.69 11.30
N ASP A 5 -7.22 -4.72 10.76
CA ASP A 5 -7.66 -3.75 9.75
C ASP A 5 -7.54 -2.29 10.26
N GLU A 6 -7.66 -2.09 11.58
CA GLU A 6 -7.49 -0.78 12.23
C GLU A 6 -6.05 -0.25 12.13
N GLU A 7 -5.05 -1.12 12.33
CA GLU A 7 -3.64 -0.75 12.20
C GLU A 7 -3.31 -0.39 10.74
N LEU A 8 -3.85 -1.15 9.79
CA LEU A 8 -3.66 -0.87 8.36
C LEU A 8 -4.27 0.48 7.97
N ILE A 9 -5.47 0.77 8.45
CA ILE A 9 -6.17 2.03 8.20
C ILE A 9 -5.37 3.20 8.80
N ALA A 10 -4.84 3.06 10.01
CA ALA A 10 -4.03 4.08 10.67
C ALA A 10 -2.73 4.40 9.90
N VAL A 11 -2.00 3.37 9.46
CA VAL A 11 -0.77 3.53 8.68
C VAL A 11 -1.06 4.16 7.32
N LEU A 12 -2.13 3.72 6.63
CA LEU A 12 -2.56 4.30 5.36
C LEU A 12 -2.97 5.78 5.52
N ALA A 13 -3.71 6.12 6.58
CA ALA A 13 -4.10 7.50 6.87
C ALA A 13 -2.88 8.39 7.13
N ALA A 14 -1.92 7.91 7.92
CA ALA A 14 -0.67 8.62 8.20
C ALA A 14 0.16 8.85 6.94
N ALA A 15 0.32 7.82 6.10
CA ALA A 15 1.03 7.93 4.82
C ALA A 15 0.35 8.94 3.89
N ALA A 16 -0.98 8.87 3.76
CA ALA A 16 -1.75 9.79 2.95
C ALA A 16 -1.63 11.24 3.46
N ALA A 17 -1.71 11.45 4.77
CA ALA A 17 -1.51 12.75 5.41
C ALA A 17 -0.13 13.33 5.10
N ALA A 18 0.91 12.51 5.22
CA ALA A 18 2.28 12.89 4.90
C ALA A 18 2.45 13.27 3.42
N CYS A 19 1.91 12.47 2.49
CA CYS A 19 1.96 12.75 1.05
C CYS A 19 1.23 14.05 0.66
N MET A 20 0.14 14.39 1.37
CA MET A 20 -0.65 15.59 1.10
C MET A 20 -0.20 16.81 1.91
N ASN A 21 0.88 16.70 2.69
CA ASN A 21 1.36 17.71 3.64
C ASN A 21 0.25 18.25 4.58
N THR A 22 -0.76 17.43 4.85
CA THR A 22 -1.94 17.79 5.64
C THR A 22 -1.97 16.97 6.93
N SER A 23 -2.60 17.50 7.97
CA SER A 23 -2.77 16.76 9.23
C SER A 23 -3.79 15.63 9.04
N THR A 24 -3.55 14.48 9.68
CA THR A 24 -4.47 13.33 9.76
C THR A 24 -5.87 13.72 10.25
N TYR A 25 -6.00 14.80 11.04
CA TYR A 25 -7.30 15.31 11.49
C TYR A 25 -8.23 15.75 10.34
N ASN A 26 -7.66 16.15 9.21
CA ASN A 26 -8.41 16.56 8.02
C ASN A 26 -8.78 15.39 7.10
N LEU A 27 -8.35 14.16 7.41
CA LEU A 27 -8.64 12.97 6.62
C LEU A 27 -9.80 12.19 7.24
N ARG A 28 -10.86 11.99 6.45
CA ARG A 28 -12.01 11.16 6.83
C ARG A 28 -12.12 9.99 5.86
N ILE A 29 -11.79 8.80 6.35
CA ILE A 29 -11.93 7.55 5.61
C ILE A 29 -13.40 7.16 5.64
N LYS A 30 -14.05 7.15 4.46
CA LYS A 30 -15.48 6.80 4.34
C LYS A 30 -15.72 5.32 4.06
N SER A 31 -14.78 4.66 3.40
CA SER A 31 -14.89 3.25 3.01
C SER A 31 -13.49 2.67 2.84
N TYR A 32 -13.31 1.46 3.36
CA TYR A 32 -12.12 0.64 3.14
C TYR A 32 -12.56 -0.66 2.46
N ARG A 33 -11.85 -1.04 1.40
CA ARG A 33 -12.03 -2.32 0.72
C ARG A 33 -10.67 -2.88 0.41
N ARG A 34 -10.36 -4.06 0.98
CA ARG A 34 -9.23 -4.86 0.53
C ARG A 34 -9.53 -5.34 -0.88
N VAL A 35 -8.68 -4.96 -1.82
CA VAL A 35 -8.71 -5.50 -3.17
C VAL A 35 -7.79 -6.71 -3.14
N ASP A 36 -8.25 -7.84 -3.67
CA ASP A 36 -7.39 -9.01 -3.86
C ASP A 36 -6.10 -8.58 -4.57
N ASN A 37 -5.00 -9.26 -4.25
CA ASN A 37 -3.68 -8.96 -4.79
C ASN A 37 -3.60 -9.32 -6.30
N HIS A 38 -4.35 -8.60 -7.13
CA HIS A 38 -4.22 -8.63 -8.58
C HIS A 38 -3.06 -7.71 -8.96
N VAL A 39 -1.86 -8.09 -8.53
CA VAL A 39 -0.62 -7.44 -8.98
C VAL A 39 -0.64 -7.46 -10.51
N PRO A 40 -0.73 -6.29 -11.17
CA PRO A 40 -0.82 -6.23 -12.61
C PRO A 40 0.46 -6.84 -13.20
N ALA A 41 0.34 -7.43 -14.40
CA ALA A 41 1.41 -8.23 -14.99
C ALA A 41 2.76 -7.47 -15.07
N TRP A 42 2.73 -6.16 -15.28
CA TRP A 42 3.93 -5.30 -15.30
C TRP A 42 4.63 -5.22 -13.94
N ASN A 43 3.89 -5.19 -12.84
CA ASN A 43 4.46 -5.08 -11.50
C ASN A 43 5.16 -6.39 -11.11
N ARG A 44 4.56 -7.52 -11.52
CA ARG A 44 5.16 -8.85 -11.37
C ARG A 44 6.39 -9.01 -12.26
N ALA A 45 6.32 -8.53 -13.50
CA ALA A 45 7.44 -8.57 -14.43
C ALA A 45 8.64 -7.74 -13.94
N GLY A 46 8.43 -6.51 -13.45
CA GLY A 46 9.52 -5.66 -12.96
C GLY A 46 10.22 -6.23 -11.72
N VAL A 47 9.47 -6.84 -10.80
CA VAL A 47 10.03 -7.54 -9.64
C VAL A 47 10.83 -8.76 -10.09
N ASN A 48 10.30 -9.59 -10.99
CA ASN A 48 11.02 -10.74 -11.54
C ASN A 48 12.30 -10.33 -12.26
N GLN A 49 12.26 -9.30 -13.10
CA GLN A 49 13.45 -8.78 -13.79
C GLN A 49 14.52 -8.29 -12.80
N THR A 50 14.12 -7.65 -11.71
CA THR A 50 15.05 -7.19 -10.66
C THR A 50 15.70 -8.37 -9.93
N ILE A 51 14.93 -9.44 -9.66
CA ILE A 51 15.44 -10.65 -9.01
C ILE A 51 16.36 -11.42 -9.95
N GLU A 52 15.98 -11.59 -11.22
CA GLU A 52 16.81 -12.22 -12.26
C GLU A 52 18.13 -11.45 -12.40
N ASN A 53 18.10 -10.13 -12.56
CA ASN A 53 19.29 -9.30 -12.73
C ASN A 53 20.21 -9.25 -11.49
N ARG A 54 19.76 -9.74 -10.33
CA ARG A 54 20.57 -9.87 -9.12
C ARG A 54 21.19 -11.25 -8.94
N THR A 55 20.74 -12.25 -9.70
CA THR A 55 21.13 -13.65 -9.54
C THR A 55 22.12 -14.11 -10.63
N PHE A 56 22.38 -13.27 -11.63
CA PHE A 56 23.45 -13.44 -12.63
C PHE A 56 24.64 -12.52 -12.35
#